data_AF-A0A3D4KY50-F1
#
_entry.id   AF-A0A3D4KY50-F1
#
_cell.length_a   1.000
_cell.length_b   1.000
_cell.length_c   1.000
_cell.angle_alpha   90.00
_cell.angle_beta   90.00
_cell.angle_gamma   90.00
#
_symmetry.space_group_name_H-M   'P 1'
#
loop_
_entity.id
_entity.type
_entity.pdbx_description
1 polymer ?
#
loop_
_entity_poly.entity_id
_entity_poly.type
_entity_poly.pdbx_seq_one_letter_code
_entity_poly.pdbx_strand_id
1 'polypeptide(L)'
;MDEEIKQKKTYESIPLGECLRTIGSQVKQFTPASIATPACMILEVLMEMMIPLLMADIIDDGVLAGNMDVILGTGGRMLILAIIGLAAGVGGGVFAARAAAGLAMNLRSCMYRNIQTFSFSNIDKYSTSGLVTRLTTDITNIQNSYQMMLRMAMRAPMSLIIAMTMAVIISPRLSSVYLIAVLFLA
;
A
#
# COMPACT_ATOMS: atom_id res chain seq x y z
N MET A 1 0.54 23.63 -35.76
CA MET A 1 -0.27 22.39 -35.86
C MET A 1 0.63 21.15 -35.89
N ASP A 2 1.64 21.08 -36.77
CA ASP A 2 2.56 19.92 -36.84
C ASP A 2 3.43 19.70 -35.59
N GLU A 3 3.88 20.75 -34.93
CA GLU A 3 4.74 20.67 -33.74
C GLU A 3 3.99 20.16 -32.50
N GLU A 4 2.71 20.49 -32.41
CA GLU A 4 1.80 20.07 -31.34
C GLU A 4 1.39 18.60 -31.51
N ILE A 5 1.18 18.16 -32.76
CA ILE A 5 0.99 16.76 -33.14
C ILE A 5 2.27 15.96 -32.85
N LYS A 6 3.45 16.50 -33.15
CA LYS A 6 4.76 15.90 -32.82
C LYS A 6 4.95 15.74 -31.30
N GLN A 7 4.66 16.79 -30.52
CA GLN A 7 4.72 16.75 -29.06
C GLN A 7 3.78 15.69 -28.49
N LYS A 8 2.52 15.64 -28.97
CA LYS A 8 1.53 14.67 -28.52
C LYS A 8 1.97 13.23 -28.79
N LYS A 9 2.54 12.97 -29.98
CA LYS A 9 3.15 11.68 -30.34
C LYS A 9 4.35 11.31 -29.47
N THR A 10 5.19 12.30 -29.12
CA THR A 10 6.33 12.08 -28.22
C THR A 10 5.87 11.70 -26.82
N TYR A 11 4.87 12.39 -26.24
CA TYR A 11 4.32 12.06 -24.92
C TYR A 11 3.57 10.72 -24.88
N GLU A 12 2.86 10.35 -25.95
CA GLU A 12 2.21 9.04 -26.09
C GLU A 12 3.22 7.88 -26.25
N SER A 13 4.45 8.17 -26.68
CA SER A 13 5.49 7.16 -26.89
C SER A 13 6.42 6.93 -25.69
N ILE A 14 6.27 7.70 -24.59
CA ILE A 14 7.13 7.54 -23.40
C ILE A 14 6.80 6.19 -22.74
N PRO A 15 7.75 5.24 -22.69
CA PRO A 15 7.50 3.96 -22.06
C PRO A 15 7.21 4.16 -20.56
N LEU A 16 6.20 3.46 -20.04
CA LEU A 16 5.77 3.54 -18.64
C LEU A 16 6.96 3.41 -17.65
N GLY A 17 7.95 2.57 -18.01
CA GLY A 17 9.16 2.36 -17.21
C GLY A 17 10.02 3.62 -17.02
N GLU A 18 10.15 4.49 -18.03
CA GLU A 18 10.90 5.75 -17.88
C GLU A 18 10.14 6.76 -17.01
N CYS A 19 8.82 6.78 -17.12
CA CYS A 19 7.96 7.63 -16.30
C CYS A 19 8.08 7.23 -14.81
N LEU A 20 7.98 5.92 -14.52
CA LEU A 20 8.18 5.37 -13.18
C LEU A 20 9.59 5.63 -12.65
N ARG A 21 10.63 5.52 -13.48
CA ARG A 21 12.02 5.80 -13.08
C ARG A 21 12.22 7.26 -12.71
N THR A 22 11.59 8.17 -13.45
CA THR A 22 11.65 9.62 -13.20
C THR A 22 10.95 9.97 -11.87
N ILE A 23 9.76 9.43 -11.64
CA ILE A 23 9.03 9.62 -10.37
C ILE A 23 9.79 8.98 -9.20
N GLY A 24 10.30 7.76 -9.38
CA GLY A 24 11.08 7.05 -8.37
C GLY A 24 12.36 7.80 -7.97
N SER A 25 12.98 8.54 -8.89
CA SER A 25 14.15 9.37 -8.59
C SER A 25 13.87 10.51 -7.59
N GLN A 26 12.59 10.91 -7.46
CA GLN A 26 12.15 11.97 -6.54
C GLN A 26 11.85 11.45 -5.12
N VAL A 27 11.91 10.14 -4.89
CA VAL A 27 11.69 9.52 -3.56
C VAL A 27 12.90 9.70 -2.63
N LYS A 28 14.10 9.99 -3.17
CA LYS A 28 15.43 9.93 -2.52
C LYS A 28 15.47 10.16 -0.99
N GLN A 29 14.97 11.30 -0.50
CA GLN A 29 15.05 11.65 0.93
C GLN A 29 14.08 10.86 1.83
N PHE A 30 13.04 10.25 1.27
CA PHE A 30 11.98 9.50 1.98
C PHE A 30 12.03 7.98 1.71
N THR A 31 13.14 7.49 1.19
CA THR A 31 13.45 6.06 1.06
C THR A 31 13.32 5.28 2.39
N PRO A 32 13.78 5.76 3.56
CA PRO A 32 13.62 4.99 4.80
C PRO A 32 12.15 4.82 5.21
N ALA A 33 11.32 5.86 5.06
CA ALA A 33 9.88 5.76 5.34
C ALA A 33 9.15 4.85 4.34
N SER A 34 9.61 4.85 3.07
CA SER A 34 9.07 3.99 2.02
C SER A 34 9.37 2.51 2.27
N ILE A 35 10.50 2.17 2.89
CA ILE A 35 10.88 0.80 3.26
C ILE A 35 10.25 0.38 4.59
N ALA A 36 10.17 1.30 5.56
CA ALA A 36 9.53 1.03 6.85
C ALA A 36 8.04 0.68 6.71
N THR A 37 7.36 1.26 5.71
CA THR A 37 5.93 1.02 5.46
C THR A 37 5.61 -0.46 5.19
N PRO A 38 6.22 -1.13 4.19
CA PRO A 38 6.11 -2.57 3.98
C PRO A 38 6.38 -3.41 5.22
N ALA A 39 7.44 -3.09 5.97
CA ALA A 39 7.82 -3.86 7.15
C ALA A 39 6.72 -3.81 8.23
N CYS A 40 6.16 -2.62 8.47
CA CYS A 40 5.03 -2.46 9.39
C CYS A 40 3.77 -3.20 8.91
N MET A 41 3.47 -3.17 7.61
CA MET A 41 2.32 -3.87 7.03
C MET A 41 2.45 -5.39 7.15
N ILE A 42 3.66 -5.92 6.96
CA ILE A 42 3.92 -7.36 7.16
C ILE A 42 3.70 -7.74 8.62
N LEU A 43 4.23 -6.95 9.55
CA LEU A 43 4.04 -7.20 10.98
C LEU A 43 2.55 -7.16 11.38
N GLU A 44 1.80 -6.17 10.87
CA GLU A 44 0.36 -6.07 11.08
C GLU A 44 -0.37 -7.33 10.62
N VAL A 45 -0.13 -7.80 9.39
CA VAL A 45 -0.78 -9.00 8.85
C VAL A 45 -0.41 -10.25 9.65
N LEU A 46 0.83 -10.37 10.12
CA LEU A 46 1.25 -11.50 10.96
C LEU A 46 0.47 -11.53 12.28
N MET A 47 0.32 -10.37 12.95
CA MET A 47 -0.45 -10.28 14.19
C MET A 47 -1.93 -10.58 13.97
N GLU A 48 -2.54 -10.05 12.90
CA GLU A 48 -3.93 -10.33 12.54
C GLU A 48 -4.15 -11.83 12.28
N MET A 49 -3.23 -12.49 11.60
CA MET A 49 -3.34 -13.92 11.23
C MET A 49 -3.03 -14.88 12.38
N MET A 50 -2.49 -14.40 13.50
CA MET A 50 -2.33 -15.21 14.72
C MET A 50 -3.63 -15.28 15.55
N ILE A 51 -4.57 -14.34 15.35
CA ILE A 51 -5.84 -14.30 16.08
C ILE A 51 -6.69 -15.57 15.84
N PRO A 52 -6.84 -16.09 14.60
CA PRO A 52 -7.56 -17.33 14.35
C PRO A 52 -6.96 -18.57 15.02
N LEU A 53 -5.64 -18.62 15.21
CA LEU A 53 -5.00 -19.74 15.91
C LEU A 53 -5.35 -19.74 17.40
N LEU A 54 -5.30 -18.57 18.04
CA LEU A 54 -5.74 -18.43 19.43
C LEU A 54 -7.24 -18.69 19.59
N MET A 55 -8.04 -18.41 18.54
CA MET A 55 -9.45 -18.79 18.54
C MET A 55 -9.66 -20.31 18.53
N ALA A 56 -8.80 -21.07 17.84
CA ALA A 56 -8.86 -22.53 17.88
C ALA A 56 -8.61 -23.04 19.31
N ASP A 57 -7.56 -22.52 19.98
CA ASP A 57 -7.25 -22.87 21.38
C ASP A 57 -8.42 -22.54 22.34
N ILE A 58 -9.12 -21.41 22.12
CA ILE A 58 -10.31 -21.07 22.92
C ILE A 58 -11.43 -22.09 22.73
N ILE A 59 -11.65 -22.56 21.50
CA ILE A 59 -12.72 -23.53 21.22
C ILE A 59 -12.34 -24.89 21.82
N ASP A 60 -11.13 -25.37 21.54
CA ASP A 60 -10.71 -26.73 21.87
C ASP A 60 -10.40 -26.90 23.36
N ASP A 61 -9.57 -26.02 23.95
CA ASP A 61 -9.12 -26.14 25.34
C ASP A 61 -9.90 -25.26 26.32
N GLY A 62 -10.71 -24.32 25.81
CA GLY A 62 -11.55 -23.44 26.61
C GLY A 62 -12.99 -23.94 26.67
N VAL A 63 -13.71 -23.82 25.55
CA VAL A 63 -15.16 -24.06 25.47
C VAL A 63 -15.48 -25.54 25.61
N LEU A 64 -14.81 -26.43 24.87
CA LEU A 64 -15.06 -27.87 24.94
C LEU A 64 -14.63 -28.47 26.30
N ALA A 65 -13.57 -27.94 26.91
CA ALA A 65 -13.10 -28.37 28.24
C ALA A 65 -13.80 -27.67 29.42
N GLY A 66 -14.62 -26.64 29.16
CA GLY A 66 -15.31 -25.85 30.19
C GLY A 66 -14.38 -25.01 31.08
N ASN A 67 -13.17 -24.69 30.61
CA ASN A 67 -12.15 -24.02 31.42
C ASN A 67 -12.14 -22.49 31.16
N MET A 68 -12.74 -21.73 32.07
CA MET A 68 -12.83 -20.27 31.95
C MET A 68 -11.47 -19.56 32.07
N ASP A 69 -10.51 -20.14 32.79
CA ASP A 69 -9.17 -19.56 32.95
C ASP A 69 -8.39 -19.57 31.62
N VAL A 70 -8.56 -20.63 30.82
CA VAL A 70 -7.99 -20.71 29.46
C VAL A 70 -8.64 -19.67 28.54
N ILE A 71 -9.96 -19.52 28.60
CA ILE A 71 -10.69 -18.54 27.78
C ILE A 71 -10.22 -17.12 28.10
N LEU A 72 -10.15 -16.74 29.38
CA LEU A 72 -9.72 -15.40 29.80
C LEU A 72 -8.23 -15.15 29.51
N GLY A 73 -7.38 -16.14 29.75
CA GLY A 73 -5.93 -16.04 29.51
C GLY A 73 -5.58 -15.94 28.02
N THR A 74 -6.26 -16.70 27.16
CA THR A 74 -6.06 -16.68 25.71
C THR A 74 -6.73 -15.45 25.08
N GLY A 75 -7.92 -15.04 25.57
CA GLY A 75 -8.56 -13.80 25.17
C GLY A 75 -7.72 -12.55 25.49
N GLY A 76 -7.05 -12.53 26.65
CA GLY A 76 -6.09 -11.46 26.98
C GLY A 76 -4.92 -11.40 25.99
N ARG A 77 -4.37 -12.55 25.58
CA ARG A 77 -3.32 -12.63 24.55
C ARG A 77 -3.80 -12.12 23.19
N MET A 78 -5.02 -12.47 22.78
CA MET A 78 -5.62 -11.94 21.54
C MET A 78 -5.71 -10.41 21.56
N LEU A 79 -6.09 -9.83 22.70
CA LEU A 79 -6.22 -8.39 22.85
C LEU A 79 -4.85 -7.69 22.72
N ILE A 80 -3.80 -8.27 23.31
CA ILE A 80 -2.42 -7.78 23.15
C ILE A 80 -2.00 -7.82 21.67
N LEU A 81 -2.23 -8.94 20.98
CA LEU A 81 -1.90 -9.05 19.56
C LEU A 81 -2.67 -8.05 18.69
N ALA A 82 -3.96 -7.83 18.98
CA ALA A 82 -4.78 -6.85 18.28
C ALA A 82 -4.24 -5.42 18.47
N ILE A 83 -3.80 -5.05 19.68
CA ILE A 83 -3.18 -3.75 19.94
C ILE A 83 -1.85 -3.61 19.19
N ILE A 84 -1.01 -4.65 19.19
CA ILE A 84 0.27 -4.62 18.47
C ILE A 84 0.04 -4.52 16.96
N GLY A 85 -0.92 -5.28 16.41
CA GLY A 85 -1.33 -5.20 15.01
C GLY A 85 -1.84 -3.81 14.64
N LEU A 86 -2.71 -3.23 15.46
CA LEU A 86 -3.21 -1.86 15.28
C LEU A 86 -2.07 -0.83 15.31
N ALA A 87 -1.16 -0.93 16.27
CA ALA A 87 -0.01 -0.03 16.36
C ALA A 87 0.91 -0.14 15.13
N ALA A 88 1.15 -1.36 14.65
CA ALA A 88 1.91 -1.62 13.42
C ALA A 88 1.20 -1.05 12.18
N GLY A 89 -0.11 -1.24 12.05
CA GLY A 89 -0.91 -0.71 10.95
C GLY A 89 -0.97 0.82 10.92
N VAL A 90 -1.16 1.46 12.08
CA VAL A 90 -1.08 2.92 12.22
C VAL A 90 0.32 3.41 11.89
N GLY A 91 1.36 2.75 12.40
CA GLY A 91 2.76 3.07 12.08
C GLY A 91 3.02 3.02 10.58
N GLY A 92 2.63 1.93 9.91
CA GLY A 92 2.73 1.77 8.47
C GLY A 92 1.95 2.85 7.71
N GLY A 93 0.76 3.23 8.20
CA GLY A 93 -0.03 4.34 7.65
C GLY A 93 0.67 5.69 7.72
N VAL A 94 1.28 6.01 8.87
CA VAL A 94 2.04 7.25 9.08
C VAL A 94 3.30 7.30 8.22
N PHE A 95 4.06 6.21 8.15
CA PHE A 95 5.24 6.13 7.29
C PHE A 95 4.88 6.24 5.81
N ALA A 96 3.78 5.62 5.37
CA ALA A 96 3.29 5.70 4.00
C ALA A 96 2.91 7.14 3.63
N ALA A 97 2.17 7.82 4.52
CA ALA A 97 1.74 9.19 4.33
C ALA A 97 2.93 10.15 4.27
N ARG A 98 3.92 9.98 5.16
CA ARG A 98 5.16 10.77 5.15
C ARG A 98 5.96 10.55 3.87
N ALA A 99 6.09 9.31 3.41
CA ALA A 99 6.79 8.99 2.17
C ALA A 99 6.10 9.60 0.94
N ALA A 100 4.78 9.49 0.86
CA ALA A 100 4.00 10.03 -0.25
C ALA A 100 3.97 11.56 -0.26
N ALA A 101 3.81 12.20 0.90
CA ALA A 101 3.86 13.66 1.01
C ALA A 101 5.25 14.20 0.62
N GLY A 102 6.31 13.50 1.01
CA GLY A 102 7.69 13.83 0.63
C GLY A 102 7.94 13.73 -0.88
N LEU A 103 7.46 12.67 -1.52
CA LEU A 103 7.49 12.52 -2.98
C LEU A 103 6.76 13.68 -3.67
N ALA A 104 5.55 14.00 -3.19
CA ALA A 104 4.72 15.06 -3.74
C ALA A 104 5.37 16.45 -3.59
N MET A 105 6.06 16.71 -2.47
CA MET A 105 6.85 17.93 -2.27
C MET A 105 7.94 18.08 -3.33
N ASN A 106 8.72 17.03 -3.56
CA ASN A 106 9.81 17.04 -4.54
C ASN A 106 9.29 17.24 -5.98
N LEU A 107 8.20 16.55 -6.33
CA LEU A 107 7.53 16.72 -7.62
C LEU A 107 7.03 18.17 -7.82
N ARG A 108 6.33 18.74 -6.83
CA ARG A 108 5.86 20.13 -6.88
C ARG A 108 7.01 21.10 -7.09
N SER A 109 8.09 20.93 -6.33
CA SER A 109 9.27 21.80 -6.41
C SER A 109 9.98 21.70 -7.76
N CYS A 110 10.13 20.49 -8.29
CA CYS A 110 10.74 20.26 -9.61
C CYS A 110 9.90 20.83 -10.75
N MET A 111 8.58 20.56 -10.74
CA MET A 111 7.67 21.07 -11.75
C MET A 111 7.56 22.59 -11.70
N TYR A 112 7.50 23.18 -10.51
CA TYR A 112 7.45 24.63 -10.34
C TYR A 112 8.72 25.31 -10.88
N ARG A 113 9.91 24.76 -10.61
CA ARG A 113 11.16 25.25 -11.22
C ARG A 113 11.14 25.17 -12.75
N ASN A 114 10.63 24.07 -13.30
CA ASN A 114 10.57 23.90 -14.75
C ASN A 114 9.60 24.90 -15.40
N ILE A 115 8.44 25.13 -14.78
CA ILE A 115 7.43 26.09 -15.27
C ILE A 115 7.99 27.51 -15.32
N GLN A 116 8.85 27.90 -14.36
CA GLN A 116 9.51 29.22 -14.39
C GLN A 116 10.46 29.43 -15.57
N THR A 117 10.90 28.36 -16.24
CA THR A 117 11.77 28.46 -17.43
C THR A 117 10.99 28.57 -18.75
N PHE A 118 9.65 28.55 -18.69
CA PHE A 118 8.83 28.62 -19.90
C PHE A 118 8.81 30.03 -20.49
N SER A 119 8.92 30.13 -21.82
CA SER A 119 8.67 31.38 -22.54
C SER A 119 7.18 31.75 -22.48
N PHE A 120 6.85 33.03 -22.68
CA PHE A 120 5.45 33.50 -22.69
C PHE A 120 4.57 32.73 -23.69
N SER A 121 5.11 32.36 -24.87
CA SER A 121 4.42 31.54 -25.86
C SER A 121 4.07 30.12 -25.36
N ASN A 122 4.89 29.54 -24.47
CA ASN A 122 4.60 28.25 -23.86
C ASN A 122 3.55 28.34 -22.74
N ILE A 123 3.48 29.47 -22.03
CA ILE A 123 2.47 29.69 -20.97
C ILE A 123 1.08 29.81 -21.58
N ASP A 124 0.94 30.54 -22.69
CA ASP A 124 -0.33 30.65 -23.41
C ASP A 124 -0.80 29.29 -23.98
N LYS A 125 0.15 28.43 -24.39
CA LYS A 125 -0.15 27.08 -24.89
C LYS A 125 -0.68 26.13 -23.81
N TYR A 126 -0.09 26.17 -22.60
CA TYR A 126 -0.48 25.26 -21.51
C TYR A 126 -1.56 25.82 -20.57
N SER A 127 -1.87 27.11 -20.71
CA SER A 127 -2.71 27.92 -19.83
C SER A 127 -2.28 27.92 -18.35
N THR A 128 -2.35 29.08 -17.71
CA THR A 128 -1.99 29.20 -16.30
C THR A 128 -2.87 28.29 -15.41
N SER A 129 -4.15 28.15 -15.74
CA SER A 129 -5.07 27.27 -15.00
C SER A 129 -4.73 25.79 -15.15
N GLY A 130 -4.35 25.34 -16.36
CA GLY A 130 -3.92 23.96 -16.61
C GLY A 130 -2.65 23.59 -15.86
N LEU A 131 -1.67 24.50 -15.80
CA LEU A 131 -0.44 24.31 -15.03
C LEU A 131 -0.70 24.19 -13.52
N VAL A 132 -1.66 24.97 -12.99
CA VAL A 132 -2.07 24.87 -11.59
C VAL A 132 -2.72 23.53 -11.28
N THR A 133 -3.64 23.04 -12.14
CA THR A 133 -4.25 21.72 -11.96
C THR A 133 -3.21 20.59 -11.98
N ARG A 134 -2.19 20.67 -12.85
CA ARG A 134 -1.09 19.70 -12.87
C ARG A 134 -0.23 19.73 -11.60
N LEU A 135 0.05 20.91 -11.08
CA LEU A 135 0.81 21.08 -9.83
C LEU A 135 0.02 20.65 -8.57
N THR A 136 -1.30 20.52 -8.67
CA THR A 136 -2.17 20.25 -7.52
C THR A 136 -2.81 18.88 -7.63
N THR A 137 -3.81 18.73 -8.50
CA THR A 137 -4.62 17.53 -8.68
C THR A 137 -3.79 16.34 -9.14
N ASP A 138 -2.98 16.49 -10.21
CA ASP A 138 -2.23 15.36 -10.75
C ASP A 138 -1.18 14.86 -9.75
N ILE A 139 -0.47 15.77 -9.08
CA ILE A 139 0.48 15.40 -8.04
C ILE A 139 -0.22 14.74 -6.84
N THR A 140 -1.42 15.21 -6.48
CA THR A 140 -2.21 14.57 -5.40
C THR A 140 -2.64 13.16 -5.78
N ASN A 141 -3.01 12.93 -7.04
CA ASN A 141 -3.31 11.59 -7.54
C ASN A 141 -2.08 10.67 -7.51
N ILE A 142 -0.90 11.18 -7.88
CA ILE A 142 0.37 10.44 -7.76
C ILE A 142 0.68 10.15 -6.29
N GLN A 143 0.49 11.12 -5.40
CA GLN A 143 0.69 10.96 -3.95
C GLN A 143 -0.21 9.83 -3.40
N ASN A 144 -1.51 9.85 -3.70
CA ASN A 144 -2.46 8.83 -3.27
C ASN A 144 -2.11 7.46 -3.84
N SER A 145 -1.75 7.41 -5.13
CA SER A 145 -1.35 6.16 -5.80
C SER A 145 -0.10 5.55 -5.16
N TYR A 146 0.91 6.37 -4.87
CA TYR A 146 2.14 5.92 -4.20
C TYR A 146 1.85 5.43 -2.77
N GLN A 147 1.02 6.15 -2.02
CA GLN A 147 0.62 5.75 -0.67
C GLN A 147 -0.17 4.42 -0.67
N MET A 148 -1.03 4.20 -1.67
CA MET A 148 -1.77 2.96 -1.82
C MET A 148 -0.85 1.81 -2.25
N MET A 149 0.07 2.06 -3.18
CA MET A 149 1.05 1.07 -3.63
C MET A 149 1.92 0.58 -2.46
N LEU A 150 2.47 1.48 -1.65
CA LEU A 150 3.29 1.10 -0.49
C LEU A 150 2.55 0.21 0.52
N ARG A 151 1.24 0.40 0.70
CA ARG A 151 0.43 -0.36 1.65
C ARG A 151 -0.13 -1.65 1.06
N MET A 152 -0.87 -1.54 -0.03
CA MET A 152 -1.62 -2.65 -0.61
C MET A 152 -0.72 -3.62 -1.39
N ALA A 153 0.35 -3.14 -2.04
CA ALA A 153 1.19 -4.02 -2.84
C ALA A 153 1.93 -5.07 -1.98
N MET A 154 2.15 -4.79 -0.70
CA MET A 154 2.75 -5.74 0.24
C MET A 154 1.70 -6.44 1.10
N ARG A 155 0.67 -5.72 1.58
CA ARG A 155 -0.36 -6.31 2.44
C ARG A 155 -1.10 -7.45 1.73
N ALA A 156 -1.59 -7.24 0.52
CA ALA A 156 -2.42 -8.21 -0.20
C ALA A 156 -1.71 -9.56 -0.48
N PRO A 157 -0.51 -9.59 -1.08
CA PRO A 157 0.18 -10.86 -1.30
C PRO A 157 0.60 -11.54 0.00
N MET A 158 1.03 -10.76 1.00
CA MET A 158 1.42 -11.32 2.30
C MET A 158 0.23 -11.92 3.04
N SER A 159 -0.93 -11.26 3.03
CA SER A 159 -2.15 -11.82 3.61
C SER A 159 -2.58 -13.09 2.91
N LEU A 160 -2.46 -13.15 1.57
CA LEU A 160 -2.76 -14.35 0.81
C LEU A 160 -1.85 -15.51 1.22
N ILE A 161 -0.53 -15.29 1.22
CA ILE A 161 0.47 -16.32 1.56
C ILE A 161 0.26 -16.82 2.99
N ILE A 162 0.12 -15.91 3.96
CA ILE A 162 -0.02 -16.27 5.38
C ILE A 162 -1.34 -16.99 5.62
N ALA A 163 -2.46 -16.46 5.10
CA ALA A 163 -3.77 -17.09 5.26
C ALA A 163 -3.83 -18.48 4.63
N MET A 164 -3.26 -18.64 3.43
CA MET A 164 -3.23 -19.93 2.75
C MET A 164 -2.37 -20.95 3.51
N THR A 165 -1.21 -20.51 4.02
CA THR A 165 -0.36 -21.36 4.87
C THR A 165 -1.09 -21.78 6.14
N MET A 166 -1.75 -20.84 6.83
CA MET A 166 -2.52 -21.14 8.04
C MET A 166 -3.71 -22.07 7.79
N ALA A 167 -4.44 -21.87 6.69
CA ALA A 167 -5.56 -22.73 6.33
C ALA A 167 -5.12 -24.18 6.14
N VAL A 168 -3.97 -24.40 5.50
CA VAL A 168 -3.39 -25.73 5.32
C VAL A 168 -2.93 -26.34 6.66
N ILE A 169 -2.36 -25.53 7.57
CA ILE A 169 -1.94 -25.99 8.91
C ILE A 169 -3.13 -26.44 9.74
N ILE A 170 -4.22 -25.65 9.76
CA ILE A 170 -5.42 -25.96 10.57
C ILE A 170 -6.11 -27.23 10.03
N SER A 171 -6.34 -27.32 8.72
CA SER A 171 -6.93 -28.53 8.12
C SER A 171 -6.65 -28.63 6.62
N PRO A 172 -5.71 -29.51 6.21
CA PRO A 172 -5.38 -29.69 4.79
C PRO A 172 -6.59 -30.08 3.93
N ARG A 173 -7.51 -30.87 4.53
CA ARG A 173 -8.70 -31.37 3.84
C ARG A 173 -9.71 -30.27 3.54
N LEU A 174 -10.09 -29.45 4.53
CA LEU A 174 -11.04 -28.34 4.29
C LEU A 174 -10.42 -27.25 3.42
N SER A 175 -9.13 -26.96 3.60
CA SER A 175 -8.41 -25.98 2.77
C SER A 175 -8.43 -26.36 1.28
N SER A 176 -8.18 -27.63 0.95
CA SER A 176 -8.21 -28.11 -0.44
C SER A 176 -9.60 -28.00 -1.09
N VAL A 177 -10.67 -28.27 -0.34
CA VAL A 177 -12.05 -28.14 -0.82
C VAL A 177 -12.39 -26.68 -1.10
N TYR A 178 -11.99 -25.75 -0.22
CA TYR A 178 -12.17 -24.31 -0.43
C TYR A 178 -11.41 -23.79 -1.66
N LEU A 179 -10.18 -24.26 -1.87
CA LEU A 179 -9.35 -23.85 -3.01
C LEU A 179 -10.02 -24.26 -4.35
N ILE A 180 -10.53 -25.48 -4.43
CA ILE A 180 -11.27 -25.98 -5.60
C ILE A 180 -12.56 -25.18 -5.81
N ALA A 181 -13.30 -24.87 -4.74
CA ALA A 181 -14.53 -24.09 -4.83
C ALA A 181 -14.27 -22.66 -5.35
N VAL A 182 -13.20 -22.01 -4.89
CA VAL A 182 -12.80 -20.67 -5.36
C VAL A 182 -12.42 -20.70 -6.84
N LEU A 183 -11.64 -21.70 -7.30
CA LEU A 183 -11.27 -21.84 -8.71
C LEU A 183 -12.46 -22.10 -9.64
N PHE A 184 -13.53 -22.70 -9.13
CA PHE A 184 -14.74 -22.95 -9.93
C PHE A 184 -15.67 -21.72 -9.99
N LEU A 185 -15.65 -20.88 -8.94
CA LEU A 185 -16.49 -19.69 -8.83
C LEU A 185 -15.85 -18.45 -9.49
N ALA A 186 -14.52 -18.40 -9.53
CA ALA A 186 -13.73 -17.33 -10.15
C ALA A 186 -13.67 -17.45 -11.67
#